data_AF-A0A8S3ZV92-F1
#
_entry.id   AF-A0A8S3ZV92-F1
#
_cell.length_a   1.000
_cell.length_b   1.000
_cell.length_c   1.000
_cell.angle_alpha   90.00
_cell.angle_beta   90.00
_cell.angle_gamma   90.00
#
_symmetry.space_group_name_H-M   'P 1'
#
loop_
_entity.id
_entity.type
_entity.pdbx_description
1 polymer ?
#
loop_
_entity_poly.entity_id
_entity_poly.type
_entity_poly.pdbx_seq_one_letter_code
_entity_poly.pdbx_strand_id
1 'polypeptide(L)' 'MWLDTVAVNLTAPFILTRAFFPLMKKKRWGRIINIASQMGLISDPGNLVYCSTKAGLLGFSR' A
#
# COMPACT_ATOMS: atom_id res chain seq x y z
N MET A 1 -0.45 3.68 17.43
CA MET A 1 0.68 3.31 16.54
C MET A 1 0.33 2.19 15.55
N TRP A 2 -0.20 1.02 15.95
CA TRP A 2 -0.62 -0.02 14.97
C TRP A 2 -1.68 0.51 13.98
N LEU A 3 -2.84 0.91 14.50
CA LEU A 3 -3.98 1.33 13.67
C LEU A 3 -3.63 2.51 12.77
N ASP A 4 -2.91 3.51 13.29
CA ASP A 4 -2.49 4.68 12.53
C ASP A 4 -1.56 4.30 11.38
N THR A 5 -0.56 3.44 11.65
CA THR A 5 0.39 2.98 10.63
C THR A 5 -0.31 2.16 9.54
N VAL A 6 -1.23 1.28 9.92
CA VAL A 6 -2.04 0.49 8.96
C VAL A 6 -2.94 1.40 8.14
N ALA A 7 -3.61 2.35 8.79
CA ALA A 7 -4.51 3.30 8.14
C ALA A 7 -3.78 4.10 7.06
N VAL A 8 -2.59 4.63 7.39
CA VAL A 8 -1.79 5.44 6.45
C VAL A 8 -1.11 4.58 5.39
N ASN A 9 -0.45 3.49 5.77
CA ASN A 9 0.42 2.76 4.86
C ASN A 9 -0.28 1.70 4.00
N LEU A 10 -1.49 1.27 4.37
CA LEU A 10 -2.18 0.19 3.67
C LEU A 10 -3.64 0.55 3.33
N THR A 11 -4.40 1.08 4.29
CA THR A 11 -5.80 1.44 4.04
C THR A 11 -5.93 2.63 3.08
N ALA A 12 -5.13 3.68 3.26
CA ALA A 12 -5.18 4.85 2.37
C ALA A 12 -4.83 4.51 0.91
N PRO A 13 -3.76 3.74 0.59
CA PRO A 13 -3.52 3.26 -0.77
C PRO A 13 -4.70 2.51 -1.40
N PHE A 14 -5.39 1.66 -0.64
CA PHE A 14 -6.59 0.97 -1.11
C PHE A 14 -7.73 1.94 -1.44
N ILE A 15 -8.03 2.87 -0.51
CA ILE A 15 -9.11 3.85 -0.70
C ILE A 15 -8.83 4.74 -1.92
N LEU A 16 -7.60 5.25 -2.06
CA LEU A 16 -7.20 6.08 -3.19
C LEU A 16 -7.29 5.29 -4.50
N THR A 17 -6.78 4.05 -4.52
CA THR A 17 -6.88 3.18 -5.69
C THR A 17 -8.33 2.97 -6.11
N ARG A 18 -9.21 2.65 -5.15
CA ARG A 18 -10.65 2.50 -5.40
C ARG A 18 -11.28 3.76 -5.96
N ALA A 19 -10.88 4.94 -5.48
CA ALA A 19 -11.42 6.22 -5.95
C ALA A 19 -10.98 6.57 -7.38
N PHE A 20 -9.72 6.30 -7.75
CA PHE A 20 -9.20 6.65 -9.08
C PHE A 20 -9.44 5.58 -10.15
N PHE A 21 -9.63 4.32 -9.75
CA PHE A 21 -9.80 3.20 -10.69
C PHE A 21 -10.92 3.40 -11.73
N PRO A 22 -12.13 3.89 -11.37
CA PRO A 22 -13.19 4.15 -12.36
C PRO A 22 -12.78 5.16 -13.44
N LEU A 23 -12.02 6.20 -13.06
CA LEU A 23 -11.54 7.22 -13.99
C LEU A 23 -10.49 6.65 -14.95
N MET A 24 -9.57 5.81 -14.45
CA MET A 24 -8.58 5.11 -15.27
C MET A 24 -9.26 4.13 -16.24
N LYS A 25 -10.28 3.40 -15.77
CA LYS A 25 -11.09 2.50 -16.60
C LYS A 25 -11.79 3.25 -17.73
N LYS A 26 -12.42 4.40 -17.44
CA LYS A 26 -13.07 5.26 -18.45
C LYS A 26 -12.09 5.75 -19.52
N LYS A 27 -10.87 6.11 -19.11
CA LYS A 27 -9.81 6.56 -20.02
C LYS A 27 -9.09 5.42 -20.75
N ARG A 28 -9.39 4.16 -20.41
CA ARG A 28 -8.66 2.94 -20.83
C ARG A 28 -7.15 3.04 -20.61
N TRP A 29 -6.74 3.82 -19.61
CA TRP A 29 -5.35 4.05 -19.27
C TRP A 29 -5.21 4.63 -17.87
N GLY A 30 -4.19 4.15 -17.15
CA GLY A 30 -3.80 4.68 -15.85
C GLY A 30 -2.74 3.80 -15.20
N ARG A 31 -1.97 4.38 -14.28
CA ARG A 31 -1.01 3.67 -13.45
C ARG A 31 -1.12 4.19 -12.02
N ILE A 32 -1.09 3.28 -11.06
CA ILE A 32 -0.98 3.59 -9.63
C ILE A 32 0.35 3.01 -9.17
N ILE A 33 1.18 3.85 -8.58
CA ILE A 33 2.51 3.47 -8.11
C ILE A 33 2.51 3.58 -6.60
N ASN A 34 2.56 2.44 -5.92
CA ASN A 34 2.67 2.37 -4.47
C ASN A 34 4.14 2.27 -4.07
N ILE A 35 4.57 3.08 -3.09
CA ILE A 35 5.95 3.05 -2.59
C ILE A 35 6.06 2.07 -1.42
N ALA A 36 6.60 0.90 -1.71
CA ALA A 36 6.92 -0.12 -0.72
C ALA A 36 8.28 0.13 -0.04
N SER A 37 8.87 -0.90 0.55
CA SER A 37 10.19 -0.85 1.18
C SER A 37 10.83 -2.24 1.12
N GLN A 38 12.15 -2.33 1.19
CA GLN A 38 12.86 -3.60 1.44
C GLN A 38 12.37 -4.28 2.72
N MET A 39 11.90 -3.50 3.69
CA MET A 39 11.33 -3.99 4.94
C MET A 39 9.98 -4.72 4.78
N GLY A 40 9.38 -4.65 3.58
CA GLY A 40 8.25 -5.52 3.21
C GLY A 40 8.67 -6.93 2.77
N LEU A 41 9.97 -7.17 2.59
CA LEU A 41 10.54 -8.48 2.23
C LEU A 41 11.38 -9.06 3.37
N ILE A 42 12.15 -8.23 4.07
CA ILE A 42 13.01 -8.62 5.19
C ILE A 42 12.66 -7.75 6.39
N SER A 43 12.19 -8.37 7.48
CA SER A 43 11.69 -7.63 8.64
C SER A 43 12.82 -7.23 9.60
N ASP A 44 12.70 -6.04 10.18
CA ASP A 44 13.52 -5.56 11.30
C ASP A 44 12.73 -5.64 12.61
N PRO A 45 13.26 -6.26 13.67
CA PRO A 45 12.55 -6.48 14.94
C PRO A 45 11.98 -5.21 15.59
N GLY A 46 12.56 -4.02 15.33
CA GLY A 46 12.06 -2.75 15.86
C GLY A 46 10.85 -2.17 15.12
N ASN A 47 10.52 -2.69 13.94
CA ASN A 47 9.60 -2.05 12.99
C ASN A 47 8.48 -2.97 12.51
N LEU A 48 8.06 -3.93 13.35
CA LEU A 48 7.10 -4.99 12.97
C LEU A 48 5.83 -4.44 12.27
N VAL A 49 5.19 -3.42 12.84
CA VAL A 49 3.99 -2.80 12.26
C VAL A 49 4.26 -2.25 10.86
N TYR A 50 5.34 -1.48 10.72
CA TYR A 50 5.74 -0.89 9.45
C TYR A 50 6.04 -1.99 8.41
N CYS A 51 6.83 -2.99 8.80
CA CYS A 51 7.16 -4.15 7.96
C CYS A 51 5.90 -4.87 7.48
N SER A 52 4.94 -5.14 8.39
CA SER A 52 3.65 -5.74 8.04
C SER A 52 2.89 -4.90 7.02
N THR A 53 2.83 -3.58 7.20
CA THR A 53 2.13 -2.71 6.22
C THR A 53 2.82 -2.68 4.86
N LYS A 54 4.15 -2.71 4.80
CA LYS A 54 4.90 -2.71 3.54
C LYS A 54 4.84 -4.05 2.82
N ALA A 55 4.83 -5.16 3.56
CA ALA A 55 4.55 -6.48 3.01
C ALA A 55 3.13 -6.54 2.41
N GLY A 56 2.13 -6.01 3.13
CA GLY A 56 0.76 -5.90 2.63
C GLY A 56 0.66 -5.04 1.36
N LEU A 57 1.37 -3.92 1.29
CA LEU A 57 1.37 -3.02 0.13
C LEU A 57 2.03 -3.64 -1.11
N LEU A 58 3.05 -4.50 -0.92
CA LEU A 58 3.62 -5.31 -1.98
C LEU A 58 2.59 -6.32 -2.54
N GLY A 59 1.87 -7.02 -1.65
CA GLY A 59 0.80 -7.94 -2.05
C GLY A 59 -0.35 -7.23 -2.77
N PHE A 60 -0.71 -6.03 -2.34
CA PHE A 60 -1.74 -5.21 -2.97
C PHE A 60 -1.41 -4.76 -4.41
N SER A 61 -0.12 -4.66 -4.75
CA SER A 61 0.33 -4.13 -6.04
C SER A 61 0.65 -5.21 -7.09
N ARG A 62 0.36 -6.48 -6.79
CA ARG A 62 0.54 -7.65 -7.69
C ARG A 62 -0.79 -8.12 -8.25
#